data_AF-A0A2N5ADQ8-F1
#
_entry.id   AF-A0A2N5ADQ8-F1
#
_cell.length_a   1.000
_cell.length_b   1.000
_cell.length_c   1.000
_cell.angle_alpha   90.00
_cell.angle_beta   90.00
_cell.angle_gamma   90.00
#
_symmetry.space_group_name_H-M   'P 1'
#
loop_
_entity.id
_entity.type
_entity.pdbx_description
1 polymer ?
#
loop_
_entity_poly.entity_id
_entity_poly.type
_entity_poly.pdbx_seq_one_letter_code
_entity_poly.pdbx_strand_id
1 'polypeptide(L)'
;NSASTDMEIRTTPAGKTDTTVEKLQGMRYLPDVYSLSHVALPFPLSDSLYGRYPHPLNQYGISLGTFAARGERSVLVVGLDSLMRQSSNPFFPYMIKRIDEGIDTRPALSGK
;
A
#
# COMPACT_ATOMS: atom_id res chain seq x y z
N ASN A 1 -10.42 -13.67 21.09
CA ASN A 1 -9.20 -13.57 20.26
C ASN A 1 -9.22 -12.23 19.56
N SER A 2 -8.58 -11.22 20.15
CA SER A 2 -8.53 -9.88 19.56
C SER A 2 -7.37 -9.85 18.56
N ALA A 3 -7.67 -10.05 17.27
CA ALA A 3 -6.67 -9.84 16.23
C ALA A 3 -6.25 -8.36 16.29
N SER A 4 -4.98 -8.10 16.63
CA SER A 4 -4.46 -6.74 16.64
C SER A 4 -4.37 -6.22 15.21
N THR A 5 -4.75 -4.96 15.02
CA THR A 5 -4.56 -4.24 13.75
C THR A 5 -3.26 -3.43 13.76
N ASP A 6 -2.47 -3.50 14.83
CA ASP A 6 -1.18 -2.83 14.90
C ASP A 6 -0.22 -3.42 13.88
N MET A 7 0.46 -2.54 13.14
CA MET A 7 1.47 -2.94 12.17
C MET A 7 2.86 -2.99 12.81
N GLU A 8 3.68 -3.95 12.38
CA GLU A 8 5.08 -4.08 12.78
C GLU A 8 5.97 -4.43 11.59
N ILE A 9 7.24 -4.05 11.67
CA ILE A 9 8.31 -4.45 10.75
C ILE A 9 9.15 -5.47 11.46
N ARG A 10 9.36 -6.62 10.82
CA ARG A 10 10.27 -7.66 11.30
C ARG A 10 11.47 -7.74 10.37
N THR A 11 12.67 -7.55 10.90
CA THR A 11 13.90 -7.64 10.11
C THR A 11 14.78 -8.76 10.65
N THR A 12 15.14 -9.69 9.78
CA THR A 12 16.08 -10.77 10.08
C THR A 12 17.28 -10.62 9.14
N PRO A 13 18.46 -10.23 9.65
CA PRO A 13 19.65 -10.07 8.80
C PRO A 13 20.07 -11.39 8.14
N ALA A 14 20.72 -11.29 6.98
CA ALA A 14 21.22 -12.46 6.26
C ALA A 14 22.16 -13.30 7.15
N GLY A 15 21.90 -14.61 7.24
CA GLY A 15 22.69 -15.53 8.05
C GLY A 15 22.48 -15.41 9.56
N LYS A 16 21.49 -14.64 10.03
CA LYS A 16 21.11 -14.53 11.44
C LYS A 16 19.74 -15.15 11.70
N THR A 17 19.51 -15.57 12.93
CA THR A 17 18.19 -15.99 13.44
C THR A 17 17.53 -14.91 14.29
N ASP A 18 18.32 -13.97 14.81
CA ASP A 18 17.81 -12.84 15.59
C ASP A 18 16.97 -11.93 14.69
N THR A 19 15.76 -11.62 15.18
CA THR A 19 14.79 -10.79 14.48
C THR A 19 14.55 -9.53 15.30
N THR A 20 14.70 -8.37 14.69
CA THR A 20 14.28 -7.10 15.29
C THR A 20 12.84 -6.81 14.90
N VAL A 21 12.07 -6.28 15.86
CA VAL A 21 10.66 -5.91 15.67
C VAL A 21 10.49 -4.42 15.97
N GLU A 22 9.96 -3.67 15.01
CA GLU A 22 9.66 -2.24 15.14
C GLU A 22 8.15 -2.01 14.95
N LYS A 23 7.50 -1.33 15.89
CA LYS A 23 6.08 -0.97 15.76
C LYS A 23 5.92 0.23 14.83
N LEU A 24 5.03 0.12 13.86
CA LEU A 24 4.62 1.23 13.00
C LEU A 24 3.57 2.09 13.70
N GLN A 25 4.02 3.00 14.55
CA GLN A 25 3.15 3.89 15.33
C GLN A 25 2.23 4.70 14.41
N GLY A 26 0.94 4.73 14.74
CA GLY A 26 -0.06 5.48 13.98
C GLY A 26 -0.56 4.79 12.71
N MET A 27 -0.05 3.60 12.37
CA MET A 27 -0.56 2.80 11.25
C MET A 27 -1.37 1.60 11.75
N ARG A 28 -2.54 1.38 11.14
CA ARG A 28 -3.39 0.22 11.42
C ARG A 28 -3.71 -0.52 10.15
N TYR A 29 -3.64 -1.85 10.22
CA TYR A 29 -4.02 -2.73 9.15
C TYR A 29 -5.54 -2.81 9.01
N LEU A 30 -5.99 -2.84 7.76
CA LEU A 30 -7.41 -2.86 7.43
C LEU A 30 -7.98 -4.24 7.76
N PRO A 31 -9.07 -4.33 8.54
CA PRO A 31 -9.60 -5.61 9.03
C PRO A 31 -10.13 -6.52 7.90
N ASP A 32 -10.43 -5.96 6.74
CA ASP A 32 -10.94 -6.65 5.57
C ASP A 32 -9.86 -6.91 4.50
N VAL A 33 -8.59 -6.59 4.80
CA VAL A 33 -7.45 -6.95 3.95
C VAL A 33 -6.71 -8.08 4.63
N TYR A 34 -6.66 -9.26 4.00
CA TYR A 34 -5.98 -10.42 4.59
C TYR A 34 -4.51 -10.53 4.16
N SER A 35 -4.19 -10.06 2.95
CA SER A 35 -2.84 -10.04 2.39
C SER A 35 -2.75 -9.00 1.28
N LEU A 36 -1.59 -8.35 1.17
CA LEU A 36 -1.24 -7.58 -0.02
C LEU A 36 -0.81 -8.58 -1.10
N SER A 37 -1.76 -9.08 -1.88
CA SER A 37 -1.45 -9.98 -3.00
C SER A 37 -0.50 -9.31 -4.01
N HIS A 38 0.17 -10.14 -4.83
CA HIS A 38 1.32 -9.88 -5.73
C HIS A 38 1.30 -8.61 -6.64
N VAL A 39 0.27 -7.76 -6.60
CA VAL A 39 0.23 -6.46 -7.27
C VAL A 39 -0.59 -5.48 -6.41
N ALA A 40 -0.05 -5.07 -5.27
CA ALA A 40 -0.48 -3.82 -4.64
C ALA A 40 0.26 -2.69 -5.35
N LEU A 41 -0.46 -1.88 -6.13
CA LEU A 41 0.16 -0.72 -6.76
C LEU A 41 0.68 0.22 -5.66
N PRO A 42 1.82 0.90 -5.87
CA PRO A 42 2.40 1.80 -4.88
C PRO A 42 1.65 3.14 -4.89
N PHE A 43 0.36 3.09 -4.57
CA PHE A 43 -0.51 4.26 -4.43
C PHE A 43 -1.03 4.36 -2.99
N PRO A 44 -1.17 5.58 -2.44
CA PRO A 44 -1.77 5.80 -1.14
C PRO A 44 -3.24 5.41 -1.15
N LEU A 45 -3.78 5.11 0.04
CA LEU A 45 -5.22 4.88 0.21
C LEU A 45 -6.08 6.07 -0.24
N SER A 46 -5.51 7.29 -0.25
CA SER A 46 -6.18 8.53 -0.65
C SER A 46 -6.04 8.88 -2.13
N ASP A 47 -5.34 8.06 -2.93
CA ASP A 47 -5.16 8.34 -4.35
C ASP A 47 -6.52 8.46 -5.07
N SER A 48 -6.68 9.49 -5.90
CA SER A 48 -7.98 9.78 -6.53
C SER A 48 -8.46 8.68 -7.47
N LEU A 49 -7.53 7.95 -8.11
CA LEU A 49 -7.86 6.91 -9.08
C LEU A 49 -7.85 5.51 -8.44
N TYR A 50 -6.83 5.18 -7.67
CA TYR A 50 -6.59 3.83 -7.15
C TYR A 50 -6.82 3.69 -5.63
N GLY A 51 -7.03 4.80 -4.94
CA GLY A 51 -7.23 4.84 -3.50
C GLY A 51 -8.57 4.26 -3.11
N ARG A 52 -8.59 3.55 -1.96
CA ARG A 52 -9.82 3.07 -1.33
C ARG A 52 -10.65 4.21 -0.72
N TYR A 53 -10.00 5.31 -0.32
CA TYR A 53 -10.60 6.50 0.25
C TYR A 53 -10.17 7.74 -0.56
N PRO A 54 -10.54 7.82 -1.86
CA PRO A 54 -10.01 8.81 -2.78
C PRO A 54 -10.34 10.24 -2.34
N HIS A 55 -9.33 11.10 -2.32
CA HIS A 55 -9.48 12.51 -2.01
C HIS A 55 -8.56 13.34 -2.95
N PRO A 56 -9.13 14.12 -3.90
CA PRO A 56 -10.55 14.32 -4.19
C PRO A 56 -11.21 13.11 -4.89
N LEU A 57 -12.54 12.98 -4.77
CA LEU A 57 -13.31 11.91 -5.41
C LEU A 57 -13.53 12.21 -6.91
N ASN A 58 -13.39 11.21 -7.77
CA ASN A 58 -13.68 11.26 -9.20
C ASN A 58 -12.96 12.39 -9.97
N GLN A 59 -11.72 12.72 -9.60
CA GLN A 59 -10.92 13.74 -10.32
C GLN A 59 -10.79 13.43 -11.82
N TYR A 60 -10.77 12.15 -12.18
CA TYR A 60 -10.66 11.67 -13.55
C TYR A 60 -12.02 11.20 -14.12
N GLY A 61 -13.13 11.58 -13.49
CA GLY A 61 -14.47 11.07 -13.78
C GLY A 61 -14.75 9.67 -13.22
N ILE A 62 -13.74 9.00 -12.65
CA ILE A 62 -13.83 7.65 -12.09
C ILE A 62 -12.82 7.47 -10.94
N SER A 63 -13.17 6.63 -9.96
CA SER A 63 -12.30 6.24 -8.84
C SER A 63 -12.25 4.71 -8.75
N LEU A 64 -11.35 4.07 -9.50
CA LEU A 64 -11.23 2.61 -9.61
C LEU A 64 -11.07 1.91 -8.26
N GLY A 65 -10.35 2.52 -7.31
CA GLY A 65 -10.14 1.96 -5.97
C GLY A 65 -11.38 1.86 -5.08
N THR A 66 -12.50 2.48 -5.48
CA THR A 66 -13.79 2.44 -4.76
C THR A 66 -14.79 1.45 -5.36
N PHE A 67 -14.48 0.82 -6.49
CA PHE A 67 -15.41 -0.11 -7.13
C PHE A 67 -15.59 -1.37 -6.29
N ALA A 68 -16.70 -1.45 -5.56
CA ALA A 68 -17.25 -2.71 -5.09
C ALA A 68 -17.97 -3.35 -6.28
N ALA A 69 -17.32 -4.24 -7.04
CA ALA A 69 -17.99 -5.00 -8.07
C ALA A 69 -19.08 -5.88 -7.43
N ARG A 70 -20.30 -5.35 -7.30
CA ARG A 70 -21.50 -6.18 -7.23
C ARG A 70 -21.78 -6.63 -8.65
N GLY A 71 -21.74 -7.95 -8.85
CA GLY A 71 -21.69 -8.56 -10.17
C GLY A 71 -22.87 -8.19 -11.05
N GLU A 72 -22.65 -7.25 -11.98
CA GLU A 72 -23.48 -7.05 -13.16
C GLU A 72 -22.58 -7.28 -14.37
N ARG A 73 -22.79 -8.40 -15.08
CA ARG A 73 -22.05 -8.69 -16.32
C ARG A 73 -22.38 -7.60 -17.34
N SER A 74 -21.34 -7.03 -17.96
CA SER A 74 -21.37 -6.28 -19.23
C SER A 74 -21.58 -4.75 -19.23
N VAL A 75 -21.12 -3.99 -18.21
CA VAL A 75 -21.17 -2.50 -18.29
C VAL A 75 -19.78 -1.82 -18.24
N LEU A 76 -18.76 -2.49 -17.71
CA LEU A 76 -17.38 -1.95 -17.68
C LEU A 76 -16.39 -3.02 -18.13
N VAL A 77 -15.65 -2.76 -19.21
CA VAL A 77 -14.45 -3.55 -19.59
C VAL A 77 -13.31 -3.18 -18.64
N VAL A 78 -13.53 -3.38 -17.35
CA VAL A 78 -12.44 -3.37 -16.37
C VAL A 78 -12.00 -4.81 -16.27
N GLY A 79 -10.74 -5.08 -16.61
CA GLY A 79 -10.17 -6.42 -16.53
C GLY A 79 -10.49 -7.01 -15.16
N LEU A 80 -11.04 -8.23 -15.15
CA LEU A 80 -11.44 -8.93 -13.92
C LEU A 80 -10.27 -9.02 -12.91
N ASP A 81 -9.04 -8.96 -13.42
CA ASP A 81 -7.79 -8.89 -12.67
C ASP A 81 -7.69 -7.66 -11.76
N SER A 82 -8.22 -6.50 -12.19
CA SER A 82 -8.22 -5.26 -11.42
C SER A 82 -9.22 -5.27 -10.27
N LEU A 83 -10.26 -6.09 -10.36
CA LEU A 83 -11.30 -6.23 -9.31
C LEU A 83 -10.89 -7.19 -8.19
N MET A 84 -9.93 -8.09 -8.45
CA MET A 84 -9.47 -9.10 -7.49
C MET A 84 -8.19 -8.69 -6.74
N ARG A 85 -7.63 -7.51 -7.04
CA ARG A 85 -6.35 -7.03 -6.49
C ARG A 85 -6.56 -5.78 -5.66
N GLN A 86 -5.77 -5.64 -4.60
CA GLN A 86 -5.73 -4.39 -3.84
C GLN A 86 -5.09 -3.30 -4.70
N SER A 87 -5.86 -2.26 -5.05
CA SER A 87 -5.40 -1.17 -5.91
C SER A 87 -4.52 -0.14 -5.19
N SER A 88 -4.52 -0.13 -3.86
CA SER A 88 -3.71 0.75 -3.02
C SER A 88 -3.03 -0.01 -1.89
N ASN A 89 -1.96 0.56 -1.34
CA ASN A 89 -1.12 -0.08 -0.33
C ASN A 89 -1.20 0.69 1.01
N PRO A 90 -1.68 0.06 2.12
CA PRO A 90 -1.73 0.72 3.43
C PRO A 90 -0.34 1.05 4.01
N PHE A 91 0.73 0.39 3.54
CA PHE A 91 2.11 0.69 3.94
C PHE A 91 2.76 1.78 3.07
N PHE A 92 2.04 2.38 2.13
CA PHE A 92 2.59 3.43 1.25
C PHE A 92 3.28 4.57 2.01
N PRO A 93 2.74 5.12 3.13
CA PRO A 93 3.43 6.17 3.87
C PRO A 93 4.79 5.73 4.44
N TYR A 94 4.90 4.47 4.86
CA TYR A 94 6.17 3.91 5.34
C TYR A 94 7.16 3.72 4.18
N MET A 95 6.70 3.29 3.01
CA MET A 95 7.54 3.14 1.82
C MET A 95 8.16 4.48 1.40
N ILE A 96 7.36 5.55 1.34
CA ILE A 96 7.86 6.90 1.00
C ILE A 96 8.90 7.36 2.02
N LYS A 97 8.62 7.23 3.32
CA LYS A 97 9.60 7.57 4.38
C LYS A 97 10.95 6.87 4.16
N ARG A 98 10.95 5.56 3.86
CA ARG A 98 12.18 4.80 3.60
C ARG A 98 12.89 5.21 2.32
N ILE A 99 12.15 5.56 1.28
CA ILE A 99 12.70 6.07 0.02
C ILE A 99 13.39 7.41 0.27
N ASP A 100 12.74 8.33 0.98
CA ASP A 100 13.28 9.64 1.34
C ASP A 100 14.58 9.50 2.14
N GLU A 101 14.58 8.66 3.20
CA GLU A 101 15.78 8.32 3.98
C GLU A 101 16.92 7.82 3.07
N GLY A 102 16.62 6.96 2.10
CA GLY A 102 17.62 6.43 1.17
C GLY A 102 18.14 7.45 0.14
N ILE A 103 17.34 8.45 -0.23
CA ILE A 103 17.75 9.55 -1.10
C ILE A 103 18.69 10.49 -0.36
N ASP A 104 18.35 10.88 0.86
CA ASP A 104 19.14 11.79 1.70
C ASP A 104 20.50 11.21 2.09
N THR A 105 20.60 9.88 2.18
CA THR A 105 21.85 9.18 2.55
C THR A 105 22.81 9.00 1.36
N ARG A 106 22.49 9.47 0.15
CA ARG A 106 23.47 9.44 -0.96
C ARG A 106 24.61 10.40 -0.63
N PRO A 107 25.87 9.95 -0.57
CA PRO A 107 26.99 10.87 -0.49
C PRO A 107 26.94 11.75 -1.74
N ALA A 108 27.02 13.07 -1.55
CA ALA A 108 27.20 14.01 -2.65
C ALA A 108 28.31 13.45 -3.54
N LEU A 109 28.02 13.26 -4.83
CA LEU A 109 29.01 12.82 -5.81
C LEU A 109 30.24 13.70 -5.59
N SER A 110 31.32 13.08 -5.13
CA SER A 110 32.63 13.72 -4.98
C SER A 110 33.07 14.13 -6.38
N GLY A 111 32.71 15.37 -6.73
CA GLY A 111 33.15 16.03 -7.95
C GLY A 111 34.66 16.18 -7.88
N LYS A 112 35.33 15.59 -8.86
CA LYS A 112 36.71 15.90 -9.20
C LYS A 112 36.82 17.35 -9.65
#